data_AF-A0A2V6KNE0-F1
#
_entry.id   AF-A0A2V6KNE0-F1
#
_cell.length_a   1.000
_cell.length_b   1.000
_cell.length_c   1.000
_cell.angle_alpha   90.00
_cell.angle_beta   90.00
_cell.angle_gamma   90.00
#
_symmetry.space_group_name_H-M   'P 1'
#
loop_
_entity.id
_entity.type
_entity.pdbx_description
1 polymer ?
#
loop_
_entity_poly.entity_id
_entity_poly.type
_entity_poly.pdbx_seq_one_letter_code
_entity_poly.pdbx_strand_id
1 'polypeptide(L)'
;MISKTTQRAILRWIHLTFAIPILGYIYSPFEEIPNYAPAVRFVFVPVIICAGYWMYSGVFFAIIGVALWLGAYRLSGVGVAILSQVALFIVW
;
A
#
# COMPACT_ATOMS: atom_id res chain seq x y z
N MET A 1 11.73 5.59 23.51
CA MET A 1 10.42 5.82 22.85
C MET A 1 10.61 6.84 21.75
N ILE A 2 10.13 6.57 20.53
CA ILE A 2 10.14 7.56 19.45
C ILE A 2 8.98 8.54 19.68
N SER A 3 9.14 9.82 19.33
CA SER A 3 8.04 10.78 19.46
C SER A 3 6.96 10.52 18.40
N LYS A 4 5.69 10.84 18.70
CA LYS A 4 4.59 10.72 17.73
C LYS A 4 4.84 11.55 16.46
N THR A 5 5.48 12.71 16.60
CA THR A 5 5.87 13.58 15.48
C THR A 5 6.92 12.91 14.60
N THR A 6 7.96 12.33 15.22
CA THR A 6 9.01 11.58 14.51
C THR A 6 8.42 10.36 13.80
N GLN A 7 7.54 9.60 14.46
CA GLN A 7 6.86 8.45 13.87
C GLN A 7 6.07 8.85 12.62
N ARG A 8 5.26 9.91 12.69
CA ARG A 8 4.49 10.41 11.55
C ARG A 8 5.39 10.87 10.41
N ALA A 9 6.53 11.49 10.72
CA ALA A 9 7.50 11.90 9.71
C ALA A 9 8.10 10.68 8.99
N ILE A 10 8.49 9.63 9.72
CA ILE A 10 9.03 8.40 9.15
C ILE A 10 8.02 7.72 8.23
N LEU A 11 6.78 7.52 8.71
CA LEU A 11 5.73 6.86 7.93
C LEU A 11 5.41 7.63 6.64
N ARG A 12 5.36 8.97 6.70
CA ARG A 12 5.19 9.81 5.51
C ARG A 12 6.34 9.67 4.53
N TRP A 13 7.58 9.68 5.00
CA TRP A 13 8.74 9.50 4.12
C TRP A 13 8.71 8.12 3.44
N ILE A 14 8.39 7.06 4.17
CA ILE A 14 8.19 5.72 3.59
C ILE A 14 7.09 5.76 2.52
N HIS A 15 5.94 6.35 2.83
CA HIS A 15 4.80 6.42 1.90
C HIS A 15 5.16 7.18 0.60
N LEU A 16 5.86 8.30 0.72
CA LEU A 16 6.29 9.11 -0.43
C LEU A 16 7.38 8.42 -1.26
N THR A 17 8.40 7.85 -0.62
CA THR A 17 9.49 7.18 -1.33
C THR A 17 9.00 5.95 -2.09
N PHE A 18 8.09 5.16 -1.49
CA PHE A 18 7.55 3.96 -2.14
C PHE A 18 6.52 4.26 -3.23
N ALA A 19 5.94 5.47 -3.25
CA ALA A 19 5.10 5.92 -4.36
C ALA A 19 5.89 6.13 -5.66
N ILE A 20 7.19 6.46 -5.58
CA ILE A 20 8.02 6.74 -6.75
C ILE A 20 8.13 5.52 -7.69
N PRO A 21 8.49 4.30 -7.22
CA PRO A 21 8.47 3.11 -8.09
C PRO A 21 7.10 2.80 -8.71
N ILE A 22 6.00 3.12 -8.02
CA ILE A 22 4.64 2.92 -8.56
C ILE A 22 4.37 3.89 -9.72
N LEU A 23 4.81 5.14 -9.61
CA LEU A 23 4.74 6.08 -10.73
C LEU A 23 5.57 5.57 -11.91
N GLY A 24 6.77 5.04 -11.65
CA GLY A 24 7.59 4.38 -12.67
C GLY A 24 6.84 3.25 -13.39
N TYR A 25 6.13 2.40 -12.64
CA TYR A 25 5.28 1.35 -13.22
C TYR A 25 4.14 1.91 -14.09
N ILE A 26 3.43 2.95 -13.61
CA ILE A 26 2.31 3.56 -14.32
C ILE A 26 2.75 4.17 -15.65
N TYR A 27 3.95 4.78 -15.68
CA TYR A 27 4.47 5.48 -16.86
C TYR A 27 5.51 4.65 -17.64
N SER A 28 5.73 3.39 -17.27
CA SER A 28 6.66 2.50 -17.99
C SER A 28 6.16 2.12 -19.38
N PRO A 29 7.06 1.81 -20.33
CA PRO A 29 6.67 1.21 -21.60
C PRO A 29 5.88 -0.08 -21.38
N PHE A 30 4.90 -0.36 -22.24
CA PHE A 30 4.00 -1.51 -22.07
C PHE A 30 4.73 -2.84 -21.94
N GLU A 31 5.86 -2.98 -22.64
CA GLU A 31 6.72 -4.17 -22.63
C GLU A 31 7.40 -4.41 -21.28
N GLU A 32 7.60 -3.37 -20.47
CA GLU A 32 8.26 -3.47 -19.17
C GLU A 32 7.28 -3.68 -18.00
N ILE A 33 5.98 -3.39 -18.20
CA ILE A 33 4.93 -3.55 -17.19
C ILE A 33 4.96 -4.94 -16.52
N PRO A 34 5.10 -6.07 -17.26
CA PRO A 34 5.15 -7.39 -16.65
C PRO A 34 6.32 -7.57 -15.68
N ASN A 35 7.45 -6.91 -15.92
CA ASN A 35 8.66 -7.01 -15.08
C ASN A 35 8.48 -6.30 -13.74
N TYR A 36 7.80 -5.15 -13.74
CA TYR A 36 7.54 -4.36 -12.53
C TYR A 36 6.30 -4.81 -11.77
N ALA A 37 5.34 -5.44 -12.44
CA ALA A 37 4.05 -5.81 -11.86
C ALA A 37 4.16 -6.59 -10.54
N PRO A 38 5.02 -7.62 -10.39
CA PRO A 38 5.14 -8.37 -9.13
C PRO A 38 5.60 -7.49 -7.97
N ALA A 39 6.62 -6.66 -8.19
CA ALA A 39 7.16 -5.78 -7.16
C ALA A 39 6.12 -4.73 -6.71
N VAL A 40 5.39 -4.14 -7.65
CA VAL A 40 4.32 -3.18 -7.34
C VAL A 40 3.20 -3.83 -6.53
N ARG A 41 2.73 -5.02 -6.96
CA ARG A 41 1.57 -5.68 -6.36
C ARG A 41 1.87 -6.25 -4.98
N PHE A 42 3.06 -6.79 -4.76
CA PHE A 42 3.40 -7.55 -3.55
C PHE A 42 4.36 -6.85 -2.60
N VAL A 43 4.98 -5.74 -3.01
CA VAL A 43 5.90 -4.98 -2.16
C VAL A 43 5.47 -3.53 -2.05
N PHE A 44 5.44 -2.78 -3.16
CA PHE A 44 5.26 -1.34 -3.08
C PHE A 44 3.87 -0.93 -2.62
N VAL A 45 2.80 -1.48 -3.19
CA VAL A 45 1.43 -1.17 -2.77
C VAL A 45 1.17 -1.59 -1.31
N PRO A 46 1.52 -2.81 -0.85
CA PRO A 46 1.41 -3.18 0.56
C PRO A 46 2.13 -2.23 1.52
N VAL A 47 3.34 -1.77 1.18
CA VAL A 47 4.10 -0.85 2.04
C VAL A 47 3.41 0.51 2.15
N ILE A 48 2.87 1.02 1.04
CA ILE A 48 2.15 2.31 1.02
C ILE A 48 0.83 2.22 1.81
N ILE A 49 0.08 1.12 1.65
CA ILE A 49 -1.13 0.83 2.42
C ILE A 49 -0.79 0.78 3.92
N CYS A 50 0.24 0.03 4.29
CA CYS A 50 0.70 -0.07 5.68
C CYS A 50 1.05 1.31 6.26
N ALA A 51 1.90 2.07 5.55
CA ALA A 51 2.33 3.39 6.01
C ALA A 51 1.17 4.39 6.10
N GLY A 52 0.23 4.35 5.14
CA GLY A 52 -0.96 5.20 5.11
C GLY A 52 -1.89 4.94 6.29
N TYR A 53 -2.37 3.71 6.42
CA TYR A 53 -3.25 3.35 7.54
C TYR A 53 -2.57 3.50 8.89
N TRP A 54 -1.27 3.19 9.02
CA TRP A 54 -0.60 3.40 10.31
C TRP A 54 -0.53 4.88 10.68
N MET A 55 -0.35 5.76 9.70
CA MET A 55 -0.29 7.20 9.94
C MET A 55 -1.63 7.81 10.36
N TYR A 56 -2.74 7.36 9.78
CA TYR A 56 -4.08 7.95 10.00
C TYR A 56 -4.95 7.14 10.94
N SER A 57 -4.95 5.82 10.79
CA SER A 57 -5.88 4.88 11.42
C SER A 57 -5.25 4.01 12.51
N GLY A 58 -3.93 3.99 12.59
CA GLY A 58 -3.16 3.19 13.54
C GLY A 58 -2.73 1.83 13.00
N VAL A 59 -1.85 1.16 13.76
CA VAL A 59 -1.14 -0.05 13.30
C VAL A 59 -2.08 -1.23 13.05
N PHE A 60 -3.19 -1.33 13.77
CA PHE A 60 -4.16 -2.40 13.60
C PHE A 60 -4.81 -2.37 12.22
N PHE A 61 -5.32 -1.21 11.80
CA PHE A 61 -5.88 -1.01 10.46
C PHE A 61 -4.81 -1.16 9.37
N ALA A 62 -3.55 -0.82 9.65
CA ALA A 62 -2.45 -1.04 8.72
C ALA A 62 -2.22 -2.52 8.41
N ILE A 63 -2.19 -3.36 9.44
CA ILE A 63 -2.02 -4.80 9.29
C ILE A 63 -3.21 -5.40 8.54
N ILE A 64 -4.44 -5.00 8.90
CA ILE A 64 -5.65 -5.46 8.21
C ILE A 64 -5.64 -5.02 6.74
N GLY A 65 -5.31 -3.76 6.46
CA GLY A 65 -5.23 -3.23 5.09
C GLY A 65 -4.28 -4.05 4.21
N VAL A 66 -3.09 -4.37 4.72
CA VAL A 66 -2.12 -5.21 4.02
C VAL A 66 -2.65 -6.63 3.81
N ALA A 67 -3.23 -7.24 4.85
CA ALA A 67 -3.77 -8.58 4.77
C ALA A 67 -4.92 -8.68 3.75
N LEU A 68 -5.83 -7.68 3.76
CA LEU A 68 -6.90 -7.58 2.78
C LEU A 68 -6.35 -7.38 1.37
N TRP A 69 -5.36 -6.51 1.18
CA TRP A 69 -4.75 -6.32 -0.13
C TRP A 69 -4.17 -7.62 -0.68
N LEU A 70 -3.29 -8.28 0.08
CA LEU A 70 -2.62 -9.51 -0.38
C LEU A 70 -3.60 -10.68 -0.52
N GLY A 71 -4.49 -10.86 0.45
CA GLY A 71 -5.48 -11.93 0.46
C GLY A 71 -6.50 -11.79 -0.66
N ALA A 72 -7.15 -10.64 -0.77
CA ALA A 72 -8.14 -10.39 -1.83
C ALA A 72 -7.48 -10.40 -3.21
N TYR A 73 -6.25 -9.87 -3.35
CA TYR A 73 -5.52 -9.93 -4.62
C TYR A 73 -5.25 -11.38 -5.05
N ARG A 74 -4.78 -12.23 -4.12
CA ARG A 74 -4.44 -13.64 -4.41
C ARG A 74 -5.67 -14.51 -4.69
N LEU A 75 -6.78 -14.27 -4.00
CA LEU A 75 -7.98 -15.11 -4.07
C LEU A 75 -8.97 -14.66 -5.14
N SER A 76 -9.07 -13.35 -5.37
CA SER A 76 -10.18 -12.76 -6.14
C SER A 76 -9.73 -11.67 -7.13
N GLY A 77 -8.42 -11.39 -7.21
CA GLY A 77 -7.85 -10.43 -8.14
C GLY A 77 -7.90 -8.97 -7.68
N VAL A 78 -7.44 -8.08 -8.55
CA VAL A 78 -7.19 -6.66 -8.21
C VAL A 78 -8.46 -5.87 -7.89
N GLY A 79 -9.58 -6.16 -8.54
CA GLY A 79 -10.84 -5.45 -8.31
C GLY A 79 -11.32 -5.61 -6.87
N VAL A 80 -11.31 -6.85 -6.36
CA VAL A 80 -11.70 -7.14 -4.98
C VAL A 80 -10.69 -6.59 -3.98
N ALA A 81 -9.39 -6.62 -4.32
CA ALA A 81 -8.37 -5.97 -3.49
C ALA A 81 -8.63 -4.47 -3.31
N ILE A 82 -8.93 -3.75 -4.39
CA ILE A 82 -9.27 -2.32 -4.31
C ILE A 82 -10.56 -2.10 -3.50
N LEU A 83 -11.62 -2.86 -3.79
CA LEU A 83 -12.89 -2.76 -3.06
C LEU A 83 -12.70 -3.01 -1.55
N SER A 84 -11.85 -3.95 -1.17
CA SER A 84 -11.56 -4.23 0.25
C SER A 84 -10.90 -3.05 0.96
N GLN A 85 -10.05 -2.28 0.26
CA GLN A 85 -9.44 -1.08 0.83
C GLN A 85 -10.44 0.06 0.95
N VAL A 86 -11.30 0.24 -0.06
CA VAL A 86 -12.39 1.24 0.00
C VAL A 86 -13.32 0.92 1.17
N ALA A 87 -13.72 -0.34 1.32
CA ALA A 87 -14.55 -0.77 2.43
C ALA A 87 -13.87 -0.54 3.80
N LEU A 88 -12.59 -0.89 3.94
CA LEU A 88 -11.84 -0.66 5.16
C LEU A 88 -11.74 0.84 5.50
N PHE A 89 -11.56 1.69 4.50
CA PHE A 89 -11.47 3.14 4.67
C PHE A 89 -12.79 3.78 5.11
N ILE A 90 -13.94 3.22 4.69
CA ILE A 90 -15.26 3.69 5.12
C ILE A 90 -15.57 3.30 6.57
N VAL A 91 -15.06 2.15 7.02
CA VAL A 91 -15.33 1.59 8.36
C VAL A 91 -14.44 2.21 9.45
N TRP A 92 -13.31 2.80 9.05
CA TRP A 92 -12.37 3.49 9.94
C TRP A 92 -12.87 4.89 10.34
#